data_AF-A0AAU5B8B6-F1
#
_entry.id   AF-A0AAU5B8B6-F1
#
_cell.length_a   1.000
_cell.length_b   1.000
_cell.length_c   1.000
_cell.angle_alpha   90.00
_cell.angle_beta   90.00
_cell.angle_gamma   90.00
#
_symmetry.space_group_name_H-M   'P 1'
#
loop_
_entity.id
_entity.type
_entity.pdbx_description
1 polymer ?
#
loop_
_entity_poly.entity_id
_entity_poly.type
_entity_poly.pdbx_seq_one_letter_code
_entity_poly.pdbx_strand_id
1 'polypeptide(L)'
;MRLGIGIGWRPEIADAVEALEGVEWVEAVAENLCADHLPESLVRLRERGVTVVPHGVALGLGGAERPDPRRLADLAARVELLGAPLVTEHIAFVRAGGPAGGAPALEAGHLLPVPRTWDALDVLCENVRIAQDSLPVPLALENIAALVGWPDEELTEGQFLAELVARTGVRLLIDVANLHTNHVNRGEDPATALDELPAEAIAYVHVAGGVEKDGVWHDTHAHPVTAPVLEVLTELRSRVDPPGVLLERDEDFPPAEELAGELAMIRKTLEAARRSVRPSGATRGSARGSARVAPPAGDTTDARERLAGAQAGLLASLVAGAPVPAGFDAERLGVQSRALAAKRAGIVAKVAPELPEILGPGYRPAFLRYAEGRPPASGYRRDALAFAEHLLVSGEPADDAARRRLTHWWQDRAAARPPRRTTRLVRAARAAFTTSTTALRSSSGGNR
;
A
#
# COMPACT_ATOMS: atom_id res chain seq x y z
N MET A 1 -20.02 15.61 2.90
CA MET A 1 -18.86 16.10 3.67
C MET A 1 -17.98 16.92 2.74
N ARG A 2 -17.30 17.96 3.22
CA ARG A 2 -16.27 18.71 2.48
C ARG A 2 -15.04 18.70 3.39
N LEU A 3 -13.95 18.09 2.94
CA LEU A 3 -12.72 17.91 3.71
C LEU A 3 -11.69 19.00 3.40
N GLY A 4 -11.69 19.55 2.18
CA GLY A 4 -10.67 20.53 1.77
C GLY A 4 -9.35 19.85 1.39
N ILE A 5 -8.22 20.46 1.74
CA ILE A 5 -6.89 19.93 1.42
C ILE A 5 -6.30 19.28 2.68
N GLY A 6 -5.85 18.05 2.54
CA GLY A 6 -5.27 17.25 3.61
C GLY A 6 -3.89 16.70 3.26
N ILE A 7 -3.29 16.03 4.24
CA ILE A 7 -1.98 15.37 4.08
C ILE A 7 -1.97 14.03 4.81
N GLY A 8 -1.28 13.06 4.26
CA GLY A 8 -1.00 11.79 4.92
C GLY A 8 -0.19 12.00 6.20
N TRP A 9 -0.70 11.51 7.32
CA TRP A 9 0.03 11.41 8.57
C TRP A 9 0.85 10.12 8.58
N ARG A 10 2.14 10.25 8.89
CA ARG A 10 3.04 9.13 9.20
C ARG A 10 3.79 9.45 10.49
N PRO A 11 4.15 8.47 11.33
CA PRO A 11 4.92 8.71 12.54
C PRO A 11 6.19 9.55 12.30
N GLU A 12 6.85 9.35 11.16
CA GLU A 12 8.10 9.99 10.77
C GLU A 12 7.97 11.50 10.49
N ILE A 13 6.77 11.96 10.10
CA ILE A 13 6.47 13.38 9.83
C ILE A 13 5.39 13.94 10.76
N ALA A 14 5.11 13.27 11.86
CA ALA A 14 4.02 13.63 12.77
C ALA A 14 4.11 15.08 13.26
N ASP A 15 5.31 15.51 13.67
CA ASP A 15 5.56 16.87 14.17
C ASP A 15 5.46 17.91 13.04
N ALA A 16 5.94 17.58 11.84
CA ALA A 16 5.84 18.46 10.67
C ALA A 16 4.36 18.67 10.30
N VAL A 17 3.58 17.59 10.20
CA VAL A 17 2.14 17.63 9.90
C VAL A 17 1.38 18.41 10.95
N GLU A 18 1.72 18.23 12.23
CA GLU A 18 1.10 18.99 13.32
C GLU A 18 1.37 20.50 13.21
N ALA A 19 2.58 20.89 12.81
CA ALA A 19 3.00 22.27 12.67
C ALA A 19 2.43 22.98 11.43
N LEU A 20 1.88 22.26 10.45
CA LEU A 20 1.31 22.86 9.25
C LEU A 20 0.06 23.68 9.57
N GLU A 21 0.05 24.92 9.08
CA GLU A 21 -1.11 25.80 9.14
C GLU A 21 -2.15 25.41 8.07
N GLY A 22 -3.44 25.47 8.43
CA GLY A 22 -4.53 25.25 7.48
C GLY A 22 -4.76 23.80 7.03
N VAL A 23 -4.16 22.82 7.69
CA VAL A 23 -4.50 21.40 7.53
C VAL A 23 -5.81 21.13 8.28
N GLU A 24 -6.88 20.85 7.54
CA GLU A 24 -8.23 20.62 8.07
C GLU A 24 -8.50 19.14 8.35
N TRP A 25 -7.73 18.26 7.71
CA TRP A 25 -7.81 16.82 7.91
C TRP A 25 -6.52 16.11 7.52
N VAL A 26 -6.31 14.94 8.12
CA VAL A 26 -5.20 14.04 7.83
C VAL A 26 -5.70 12.63 7.62
N GLU A 27 -4.92 11.85 6.88
CA GLU A 27 -5.17 10.42 6.74
C GLU A 27 -4.09 9.61 7.46
N ALA A 28 -4.48 8.56 8.18
CA ALA A 28 -3.54 7.66 8.85
C ALA A 28 -3.74 6.22 8.38
N VAL A 29 -2.65 5.53 8.06
CA VAL A 29 -2.68 4.10 7.74
C VAL A 29 -3.17 3.34 8.97
N ALA A 30 -4.33 2.69 8.86
CA ALA A 30 -5.04 2.09 9.99
C ALA A 30 -4.18 1.01 10.66
N GLU A 31 -3.51 0.17 9.88
CA GLU A 31 -2.67 -0.93 10.38
C GLU A 31 -1.45 -0.45 11.20
N ASN A 32 -1.05 0.82 11.04
CA ASN A 32 0.04 1.42 11.82
C ASN A 32 -0.44 1.97 13.18
N LEU A 33 -1.75 2.01 13.43
CA LEU A 33 -2.33 2.47 14.69
C LEU A 33 -2.68 1.29 15.60
N CYS A 34 -2.48 1.49 16.90
CA CYS A 34 -3.01 0.59 17.91
C CYS A 34 -4.54 0.76 18.00
N ALA A 35 -5.26 -0.33 18.27
CA ALA A 35 -6.71 -0.30 18.37
C ALA A 35 -7.22 0.37 19.67
N ASP A 36 -6.34 0.56 20.65
CA ASP A 36 -6.66 1.06 22.00
C ASP A 36 -5.92 2.35 22.40
N HIS A 37 -4.94 2.80 21.59
CA HIS A 37 -4.23 4.05 21.84
C HIS A 37 -3.89 4.76 20.53
N LEU A 38 -4.06 6.09 20.53
CA LEU A 38 -3.59 6.95 19.45
C LEU A 38 -2.21 7.54 19.77
N PRO A 39 -1.35 7.76 18.75
CA PRO A 39 -0.19 8.63 18.86
C PRO A 39 -0.56 10.02 19.38
N GLU A 40 0.29 10.62 20.22
CA GLU A 40 0.00 11.91 20.85
C GLU A 40 -0.26 13.04 19.84
N SER A 41 0.45 13.05 18.71
CA SER A 41 0.24 14.02 17.63
C SER A 41 -1.17 13.94 17.04
N LEU A 42 -1.71 12.72 16.86
CA LEU A 42 -3.08 12.53 16.37
C LEU A 42 -4.10 12.97 17.42
N VAL A 43 -3.82 12.78 18.72
CA VAL A 43 -4.66 13.33 19.79
C VAL A 43 -4.69 14.86 19.72
N ARG A 44 -3.54 15.52 19.65
CA ARG A 44 -3.43 16.99 19.56
C ARG A 44 -4.10 17.55 18.30
N LEU A 45 -3.95 16.88 17.15
CA LEU A 45 -4.64 17.24 15.90
C LEU A 45 -6.16 17.17 16.08
N ARG A 46 -6.68 16.08 16.67
CA ARG A 46 -8.12 15.93 16.93
C ARG A 46 -8.65 16.96 17.92
N GLU A 47 -7.91 17.29 18.97
CA GLU A 47 -8.28 18.34 19.93
C GLU A 47 -8.39 19.72 19.27
N ARG A 48 -7.62 19.96 18.20
CA ARG A 48 -7.72 21.16 17.34
C ARG A 48 -8.88 21.12 16.35
N GLY A 49 -9.62 20.02 16.27
CA GLY A 49 -10.73 19.83 15.32
C GLY A 49 -10.30 19.30 13.95
N VAL A 50 -9.05 18.82 13.80
CA VAL A 50 -8.59 18.19 12.55
C VAL A 50 -9.24 16.82 12.42
N THR A 51 -9.88 16.57 11.27
CA THR A 51 -10.49 15.27 10.98
C THR A 51 -9.39 14.24 10.70
N VAL A 52 -9.49 13.04 11.26
CA VAL A 52 -8.57 11.94 10.93
C VAL A 52 -9.34 10.85 10.22
N VAL A 53 -8.92 10.51 8.99
CA VAL A 53 -9.48 9.43 8.19
C VAL A 53 -8.55 8.21 8.26
N PRO A 54 -9.01 7.05 8.74
CA PRO A 54 -8.24 5.82 8.65
C PRO A 54 -8.28 5.26 7.23
N HIS A 55 -7.11 4.87 6.74
CA HIS A 55 -6.93 4.24 5.44
C HIS A 55 -6.33 2.85 5.63
N GLY A 56 -7.07 1.82 5.23
CA GLY A 56 -6.67 0.42 5.35
C GLY A 56 -5.82 -0.03 4.17
N VAL A 57 -4.87 -0.95 4.43
CA VAL A 57 -4.00 -1.52 3.38
C VAL A 57 -4.01 -3.06 3.36
N ALA A 58 -4.82 -3.70 4.22
CA ALA A 58 -4.66 -5.14 4.48
C ALA A 58 -5.93 -6.00 4.44
N LEU A 59 -7.13 -5.44 4.16
CA LEU A 59 -8.35 -6.25 4.05
C LEU A 59 -8.31 -7.11 2.78
N GLY A 60 -7.89 -6.53 1.65
CA GLY A 60 -7.78 -7.25 0.38
C GLY A 60 -9.15 -7.64 -0.18
N LEU A 61 -10.09 -6.69 -0.20
CA LEU A 61 -11.49 -6.92 -0.58
C LEU A 61 -11.66 -7.46 -2.00
N GLY A 62 -10.68 -7.27 -2.88
CA GLY A 62 -10.61 -7.85 -4.22
C GLY A 62 -10.22 -9.32 -4.28
N GLY A 63 -9.88 -9.94 -3.15
CA GLY A 63 -9.52 -11.36 -3.07
C GLY A 63 -10.72 -12.31 -3.14
N ALA A 64 -10.49 -13.53 -3.60
CA ALA A 64 -11.51 -14.57 -3.65
C ALA A 64 -11.93 -15.09 -2.27
N GLU A 65 -11.10 -14.94 -1.24
CA GLU A 65 -11.50 -15.24 0.14
C GLU A 65 -12.39 -14.12 0.69
N ARG A 66 -13.33 -14.48 1.57
CA ARG A 66 -14.14 -13.47 2.28
C ARG A 66 -13.24 -12.68 3.26
N PRO A 67 -13.54 -11.39 3.52
CA PRO A 67 -12.74 -10.58 4.44
C PRO A 67 -12.63 -11.22 5.84
N ASP A 68 -11.43 -11.22 6.45
CA ASP A 68 -11.22 -11.78 7.80
C ASP A 68 -12.03 -10.95 8.83
N PRO A 69 -13.00 -11.56 9.54
CA PRO A 69 -13.84 -10.85 10.52
C PRO A 69 -13.04 -10.14 11.61
N ARG A 70 -11.86 -10.66 11.99
CA ARG A 70 -11.01 -10.01 13.00
C ARG A 70 -10.38 -8.73 12.46
N ARG A 71 -9.94 -8.72 11.20
CA ARG A 71 -9.38 -7.50 10.57
C ARG A 71 -10.45 -6.42 10.43
N LEU A 72 -11.68 -6.81 10.10
CA LEU A 72 -12.83 -5.90 10.07
C LEU A 72 -13.12 -5.32 11.45
N ALA A 73 -13.16 -6.16 12.49
CA ALA A 73 -13.36 -5.70 13.87
C ALA A 73 -12.23 -4.76 14.34
N ASP A 74 -10.98 -5.08 14.02
CA ASP A 74 -9.84 -4.23 14.36
C ASP A 74 -9.89 -2.89 13.61
N LEU A 75 -10.34 -2.87 12.35
CA LEU A 75 -10.52 -1.63 11.58
C LEU A 75 -11.67 -0.79 12.16
N ALA A 76 -12.80 -1.42 12.48
CA ALA A 76 -13.93 -0.77 13.13
C ALA A 76 -13.53 -0.11 14.46
N ALA A 77 -12.76 -0.80 15.31
CA ALA A 77 -12.28 -0.25 16.57
C ALA A 77 -11.41 1.01 16.37
N ARG A 78 -10.55 1.03 15.34
CA ARG A 78 -9.73 2.21 15.01
C ARG A 78 -10.57 3.36 14.47
N VAL A 79 -11.57 3.07 13.65
CA VAL A 79 -12.54 4.06 13.17
C VAL A 79 -13.24 4.74 14.34
N GLU A 80 -13.74 3.96 15.30
CA GLU A 80 -14.40 4.48 16.50
C GLU A 80 -13.44 5.30 17.37
N LEU A 81 -12.21 4.81 17.58
CA LEU A 81 -11.18 5.50 18.36
C LEU A 81 -10.83 6.86 17.76
N LEU A 82 -10.74 6.95 16.44
CA LEU A 82 -10.50 8.20 15.70
C LEU A 82 -11.73 9.09 15.63
N GLY A 83 -12.95 8.55 15.83
CA GLY A 83 -14.19 9.27 15.55
C GLY A 83 -14.29 9.67 14.08
N ALA A 84 -13.80 8.80 13.19
CA ALA A 84 -13.66 9.11 11.78
C ALA A 84 -15.03 9.17 11.07
N PRO A 85 -15.22 10.04 10.06
CA PRO A 85 -16.49 10.15 9.36
C PRO A 85 -16.68 9.09 8.25
N LEU A 86 -15.59 8.44 7.84
CA LEU A 86 -15.52 7.36 6.86
C LEU A 86 -14.21 6.59 7.06
N VAL A 87 -14.09 5.45 6.40
CA VAL A 87 -12.86 4.65 6.31
C VAL A 87 -12.59 4.29 4.86
N THR A 88 -11.32 4.16 4.48
CA THR A 88 -10.93 3.79 3.11
C THR A 88 -10.14 2.49 3.05
N GLU A 89 -10.19 1.83 1.90
CA GLU A 89 -9.41 0.64 1.53
C GLU A 89 -9.24 0.63 0.01
N HIS A 90 -8.51 -0.33 -0.53
CA HIS A 90 -8.18 -0.49 -1.92
C HIS A 90 -9.02 -1.56 -2.60
N ILE A 91 -9.18 -1.37 -3.91
CA ILE A 91 -9.67 -2.37 -4.84
C ILE A 91 -8.49 -3.27 -5.24
N ALA A 92 -8.04 -4.07 -4.27
CA ALA A 92 -6.88 -4.92 -4.40
C ALA A 92 -7.10 -6.27 -3.73
N PHE A 93 -6.32 -7.27 -4.15
CA PHE A 93 -6.10 -8.47 -3.36
C PHE A 93 -4.66 -8.46 -2.81
N VAL A 94 -4.48 -8.96 -1.59
CA VAL A 94 -3.15 -9.03 -0.93
C VAL A 94 -2.73 -10.46 -0.61
N ARG A 95 -3.68 -11.39 -0.72
CA ARG A 95 -3.55 -12.82 -0.41
C ARG A 95 -4.35 -13.62 -1.41
N ALA A 96 -3.87 -14.81 -1.72
CA ALA A 96 -4.57 -15.77 -2.58
C ALA A 96 -4.11 -17.19 -2.25
N GLY A 97 -4.87 -18.18 -2.71
CA GLY A 97 -4.88 -19.51 -2.12
C GLY A 97 -5.68 -19.54 -0.82
N GLY A 98 -5.77 -20.70 -0.17
CA GLY A 98 -6.66 -20.91 0.96
C GLY A 98 -7.86 -21.80 0.61
N PRO A 99 -8.87 -21.87 1.50
CA PRO A 99 -10.01 -22.78 1.37
C PRO A 99 -10.75 -22.68 0.03
N ALA A 100 -10.96 -21.48 -0.50
CA ALA A 100 -11.65 -21.27 -1.78
C ALA A 100 -10.78 -21.64 -2.98
N GLY A 101 -9.45 -21.54 -2.87
CA GLY A 101 -8.52 -21.82 -3.96
C GLY A 101 -7.91 -23.22 -3.96
N GLY A 102 -8.15 -24.03 -2.93
CA GLY A 102 -7.58 -25.39 -2.79
C GLY A 102 -6.05 -25.45 -2.78
N ALA A 103 -5.39 -24.30 -2.63
CA ALA A 103 -3.94 -24.11 -2.73
C ALA A 103 -3.38 -23.55 -1.42
N PRO A 104 -2.06 -23.67 -1.15
CA PRO A 104 -1.44 -23.02 0.00
C PRO A 104 -1.73 -21.52 0.02
N ALA A 105 -2.11 -20.99 1.19
CA ALA A 105 -2.32 -19.55 1.34
C ALA A 105 -0.99 -18.81 1.17
N LEU A 106 -0.95 -17.87 0.24
CA LEU A 106 0.18 -17.01 -0.07
C LEU A 106 -0.19 -15.55 0.24
N GLU A 107 0.83 -14.75 0.56
CA GLU A 107 0.68 -13.31 0.82
C GLU A 107 1.68 -12.55 -0.05
N ALA A 108 1.19 -11.53 -0.74
CA ALA A 108 2.02 -10.67 -1.58
C ALA A 108 2.88 -9.71 -0.74
N GLY A 109 2.40 -9.37 0.46
CA GLY A 109 3.00 -8.32 1.29
C GLY A 109 2.79 -6.91 0.73
N HIS A 110 1.95 -6.77 -0.31
CA HIS A 110 1.53 -5.52 -0.93
C HIS A 110 0.24 -5.74 -1.74
N LEU A 111 -0.34 -4.64 -2.24
CA LEU A 111 -1.53 -4.61 -3.07
C LEU A 111 -1.24 -5.21 -4.45
N LEU A 112 -2.17 -6.03 -4.96
CA LEU A 112 -2.14 -6.55 -6.32
C LEU A 112 -3.45 -6.23 -7.05
N PRO A 113 -3.39 -5.95 -8.37
CA PRO A 113 -4.55 -5.52 -9.13
C PRO A 113 -5.57 -6.64 -9.26
N VAL A 114 -6.86 -6.32 -9.19
CA VAL A 114 -7.94 -7.28 -9.45
C VAL A 114 -8.17 -7.45 -10.95
N PRO A 115 -8.59 -8.63 -11.44
CA PRO A 115 -9.05 -8.76 -12.82
C PRO A 115 -10.35 -7.97 -12.99
N ARG A 116 -10.42 -7.07 -13.98
CA ARG A 116 -11.63 -6.30 -14.30
C ARG A 116 -12.62 -7.15 -15.12
N THR A 117 -13.08 -8.24 -14.51
CA THR A 117 -14.07 -9.19 -15.07
C THR A 117 -15.38 -9.08 -14.29
N TRP A 118 -16.48 -9.56 -14.86
CA TRP A 118 -17.77 -9.63 -14.16
C TRP A 118 -17.71 -10.58 -12.94
N ASP A 119 -17.01 -11.71 -13.06
CA ASP A 119 -16.82 -12.66 -11.95
C ASP A 119 -16.11 -12.00 -10.76
N ALA A 120 -15.01 -11.29 -11.03
CA ALA A 120 -14.26 -10.60 -9.99
C ALA A 120 -15.06 -9.46 -9.37
N LEU A 121 -15.85 -8.74 -10.18
CA LEU A 121 -16.74 -7.70 -9.70
C LEU A 121 -17.83 -8.26 -8.79
N ASP A 122 -18.45 -9.40 -9.12
CA ASP A 122 -19.47 -10.03 -8.28
C ASP A 122 -18.90 -10.45 -6.92
N VAL A 123 -17.71 -11.04 -6.90
CA VAL A 123 -17.00 -11.40 -5.67
C VAL A 123 -16.62 -10.17 -4.84
N LEU A 124 -16.07 -9.14 -5.49
CA LEU A 124 -15.75 -7.87 -4.84
C LEU A 124 -17.00 -7.22 -4.25
N CYS A 125 -18.13 -7.21 -4.97
CA CYS A 125 -19.38 -6.66 -4.47
C CYS A 125 -19.88 -7.41 -3.22
N GLU A 126 -19.77 -8.74 -3.16
CA GLU A 126 -20.08 -9.50 -1.95
C GLU A 126 -19.16 -9.12 -0.79
N ASN A 127 -17.84 -9.08 -1.02
CA ASN A 127 -16.86 -8.73 0.00
C ASN A 127 -17.03 -7.30 0.53
N VAL A 128 -17.37 -6.36 -0.35
CA VAL A 128 -17.65 -4.95 0.00
C VAL A 128 -18.89 -4.85 0.88
N ARG A 129 -19.96 -5.58 0.58
CA ARG A 129 -21.16 -5.61 1.44
C ARG A 129 -20.84 -6.16 2.83
N ILE A 130 -20.07 -7.25 2.93
CA ILE A 130 -19.60 -7.79 4.21
C ILE A 130 -18.83 -6.74 5.00
N ALA A 131 -17.94 -5.99 4.34
CA ALA A 131 -17.17 -4.93 4.97
C ALA A 131 -18.07 -3.77 5.42
N GLN A 132 -18.98 -3.29 4.57
CA GLN A 132 -19.94 -2.22 4.90
C GLN A 132 -20.83 -2.60 6.09
N ASP A 133 -21.28 -3.86 6.18
CA ASP A 133 -22.10 -4.35 7.30
C ASP A 133 -21.31 -4.42 8.61
N SER A 134 -19.97 -4.55 8.53
CA SER A 134 -19.09 -4.70 9.69
C SER A 134 -18.48 -3.38 10.18
N LEU A 135 -18.50 -2.33 9.35
CA LEU A 135 -17.86 -1.05 9.63
C LEU A 135 -18.90 -0.02 10.13
N PRO A 136 -18.58 0.77 11.17
CA PRO A 136 -19.55 1.68 11.79
C PRO A 136 -19.78 2.96 10.98
N VAL A 137 -19.06 3.14 9.87
CA VAL A 137 -19.05 4.35 9.03
C VAL A 137 -18.99 3.97 7.54
N PRO A 138 -19.32 4.88 6.61
CA PRO A 138 -19.20 4.61 5.18
C PRO A 138 -17.78 4.19 4.77
N LEU A 139 -17.72 3.19 3.90
CA LEU A 139 -16.49 2.73 3.24
C LEU A 139 -16.30 3.47 1.91
N ALA A 140 -15.07 3.93 1.63
CA ALA A 140 -14.64 4.33 0.29
C ALA A 140 -13.53 3.41 -0.23
N LEU A 141 -13.53 3.14 -1.53
CA LEU A 141 -12.57 2.24 -2.17
C LEU A 141 -11.69 2.94 -3.18
N GLU A 142 -10.40 2.61 -3.15
CA GLU A 142 -9.34 3.23 -3.92
C GLU A 142 -8.92 2.40 -5.14
N ASN A 143 -8.76 3.08 -6.28
CA ASN A 143 -8.10 2.50 -7.46
C ASN A 143 -6.58 2.46 -7.25
N ILE A 144 -5.93 1.38 -7.70
CA ILE A 144 -4.49 1.19 -7.48
C ILE A 144 -3.69 1.35 -8.77
N ALA A 145 -2.41 1.72 -8.64
CA ALA A 145 -1.43 1.53 -9.70
C ALA A 145 -1.22 0.03 -9.97
N ALA A 146 -1.20 -0.34 -11.24
CA ALA A 146 -1.01 -1.71 -11.70
C ALA A 146 0.17 -1.80 -12.67
N LEU A 147 1.20 -2.57 -12.30
CA LEU A 147 2.30 -2.92 -13.20
C LEU A 147 1.95 -4.04 -14.18
N VAL A 148 0.90 -4.82 -13.88
CA VAL A 148 0.51 -6.01 -14.65
C VAL A 148 -0.97 -5.97 -14.99
N GLY A 149 -1.29 -6.27 -16.25
CA GLY A 149 -2.64 -6.46 -16.78
C GLY A 149 -3.13 -7.88 -16.62
N TRP A 150 -4.42 -8.03 -16.31
CA TRP A 150 -5.06 -9.33 -16.42
C TRP A 150 -5.41 -9.59 -17.89
N PRO A 151 -5.16 -10.80 -18.43
CA PRO A 151 -5.34 -11.06 -19.87
C PRO A 151 -6.80 -11.02 -20.33
N ASP A 152 -7.75 -11.28 -19.42
CA ASP A 152 -9.16 -11.43 -19.73
C ASP A 152 -10.02 -10.27 -19.21
N GLU A 153 -9.48 -9.04 -19.17
CA GLU A 153 -10.25 -7.87 -18.72
C GLU A 153 -11.45 -7.58 -19.64
N GLU A 154 -12.63 -7.43 -19.05
CA GLU A 154 -13.90 -7.24 -19.76
C GLU A 154 -14.42 -5.80 -19.66
N LEU A 155 -13.89 -5.05 -18.70
CA LEU A 155 -14.30 -3.71 -18.29
C LEU A 155 -13.09 -2.78 -18.24
N THR A 156 -13.29 -1.53 -18.65
CA THR A 156 -12.33 -0.44 -18.37
C THR A 156 -12.28 -0.15 -16.86
N GLU A 157 -11.30 0.63 -16.40
CA GLU A 157 -11.22 1.07 -14.99
C GLU A 157 -12.49 1.80 -14.58
N GLY A 158 -12.90 2.79 -15.37
CA GLY A 158 -14.09 3.59 -15.09
C GLY A 158 -15.38 2.76 -15.06
N GLN A 159 -15.57 1.84 -16.01
CA GLN A 159 -16.72 0.92 -16.01
C GLN A 159 -16.74 0.01 -14.78
N PHE A 160 -15.58 -0.55 -14.40
CA PHE A 160 -15.47 -1.42 -13.22
C PHE A 160 -15.84 -0.66 -11.94
N LEU A 161 -15.35 0.58 -11.78
CA LEU A 161 -15.68 1.44 -10.65
C LEU A 161 -17.15 1.88 -10.65
N ALA A 162 -17.70 2.25 -11.80
CA ALA A 162 -19.10 2.64 -11.94
C ALA A 162 -20.05 1.51 -11.55
N GLU A 163 -19.80 0.30 -12.04
CA GLU A 163 -20.59 -0.89 -11.70
C GLU A 163 -20.47 -1.25 -10.22
N LEU A 164 -19.27 -1.17 -9.63
CA LEU A 164 -19.05 -1.42 -8.21
C LEU A 164 -19.90 -0.47 -7.35
N VAL A 165 -19.86 0.83 -7.64
CA VAL A 165 -20.69 1.84 -6.97
C VAL A 165 -22.17 1.56 -7.18
N ALA A 166 -22.61 1.28 -8.41
CA ALA A 166 -24.01 1.03 -8.70
C ALA A 166 -24.57 -0.18 -7.92
N ARG A 167 -23.75 -1.22 -7.72
CA ARG A 167 -24.15 -2.47 -7.05
C ARG A 167 -24.06 -2.42 -5.53
N THR A 168 -23.19 -1.59 -4.95
CA THR A 168 -22.89 -1.60 -3.50
C THR A 168 -23.17 -0.28 -2.78
N GLY A 169 -23.30 0.82 -3.53
CA GLY A 169 -23.39 2.17 -2.96
C GLY A 169 -22.11 2.62 -2.26
N VAL A 170 -20.99 1.89 -2.41
CA VAL A 170 -19.70 2.27 -1.81
C VAL A 170 -19.23 3.62 -2.36
N ARG A 171 -18.46 4.35 -1.56
CA ARG A 171 -17.81 5.58 -2.01
C ARG A 171 -16.51 5.27 -2.76
N LEU A 172 -15.97 6.24 -3.48
CA LEU A 172 -14.69 6.11 -4.19
C LEU A 172 -13.65 7.05 -3.61
N LEU A 173 -12.46 6.53 -3.34
CA LEU A 173 -11.24 7.30 -3.22
C LEU A 173 -10.55 7.24 -4.58
N ILE A 174 -10.41 8.37 -5.27
CA ILE A 174 -9.74 8.37 -6.59
C ILE A 174 -8.31 8.85 -6.41
N ASP A 175 -7.35 7.99 -6.69
CA ASP A 175 -5.95 8.38 -6.76
C ASP A 175 -5.58 8.74 -8.20
N VAL A 176 -5.28 10.02 -8.42
CA VAL A 176 -4.89 10.53 -9.74
C VAL A 176 -3.44 10.20 -10.09
N ALA A 177 -2.58 9.94 -9.10
CA ALA A 177 -1.23 9.42 -9.32
C ALA A 177 -1.30 7.97 -9.80
N ASN A 178 -2.23 7.18 -9.26
CA ASN A 178 -2.50 5.83 -9.77
C ASN A 178 -3.04 5.84 -11.22
N LEU A 179 -3.97 6.75 -11.55
CA LEU A 179 -4.44 6.91 -12.93
C LEU A 179 -3.29 7.28 -13.89
N HIS A 180 -2.42 8.21 -13.50
CA HIS A 180 -1.24 8.56 -14.30
C HIS A 180 -0.27 7.38 -14.44
N THR A 181 -0.06 6.63 -13.36
CA THR A 181 0.80 5.44 -13.37
C THR A 181 0.26 4.38 -14.33
N ASN A 182 -1.06 4.13 -14.30
CA ASN A 182 -1.73 3.20 -15.21
C ASN A 182 -1.64 3.68 -16.67
N HIS A 183 -1.69 4.99 -16.91
CA HIS A 183 -1.44 5.55 -18.22
C HIS A 183 -0.04 5.23 -18.75
N VAL A 184 1.00 5.53 -17.98
CA VAL A 184 2.39 5.32 -18.42
C VAL A 184 2.69 3.83 -18.57
N ASN A 185 2.24 3.00 -17.62
CA ASN A 185 2.62 1.59 -17.59
C ASN A 185 1.77 0.70 -18.50
N ARG A 186 0.51 1.06 -18.75
CA ARG A 186 -0.47 0.20 -19.44
C ARG A 186 -1.14 0.87 -20.65
N GLY A 187 -0.87 2.15 -20.90
CA GLY A 187 -1.48 2.91 -22.00
C GLY A 187 -2.95 3.27 -21.76
N GLU A 188 -3.42 3.19 -20.52
CA GLU A 188 -4.81 3.54 -20.17
C GLU A 188 -4.98 5.06 -20.16
N ASP A 189 -6.00 5.60 -20.82
CA ASP A 189 -6.22 7.04 -20.85
C ASP A 189 -6.95 7.51 -19.57
N PRO A 190 -6.34 8.36 -18.72
CA PRO A 190 -6.98 8.88 -17.52
C PRO A 190 -8.29 9.62 -17.83
N ALA A 191 -8.36 10.33 -18.96
CA ALA A 191 -9.57 11.07 -19.32
C ALA A 191 -10.76 10.12 -19.56
N THR A 192 -10.50 8.96 -20.17
CA THR A 192 -11.50 7.91 -20.39
C THR A 192 -12.00 7.35 -19.05
N ALA A 193 -11.11 7.02 -18.12
CA ALA A 193 -11.51 6.56 -16.79
C ALA A 193 -12.36 7.62 -16.07
N LEU A 194 -11.90 8.88 -16.06
CA LEU A 194 -12.60 10.00 -15.42
C LEU A 194 -13.98 10.30 -16.03
N ASP A 195 -14.16 10.10 -17.34
CA ASP A 195 -15.46 10.30 -18.02
C ASP A 195 -16.51 9.24 -17.62
N GLU A 196 -16.06 8.05 -17.22
CA GLU A 196 -16.91 6.93 -16.84
C GLU A 196 -17.20 6.88 -15.32
N LEU A 197 -16.47 7.64 -14.50
CA LEU A 197 -16.63 7.64 -13.04
C LEU A 197 -17.99 8.20 -12.58
N PRO A 198 -18.61 7.59 -11.56
CA PRO A 198 -19.75 8.19 -10.84
C PRO A 198 -19.23 9.31 -9.92
N ALA A 199 -19.12 10.53 -10.46
CA ALA A 199 -18.52 11.68 -9.78
C ALA A 199 -19.13 11.98 -8.39
N GLU A 200 -20.41 11.73 -8.20
CA GLU A 200 -21.12 11.89 -6.93
C GLU A 200 -20.72 10.89 -5.84
N ALA A 201 -20.08 9.78 -6.22
CA ALA A 201 -19.59 8.75 -5.33
C ALA A 201 -18.22 9.06 -4.74
N ILE A 202 -17.49 10.03 -5.29
CA ILE A 202 -16.14 10.40 -4.84
C ILE A 202 -16.21 10.94 -3.40
N ALA A 203 -15.51 10.28 -2.49
CA ALA A 203 -15.31 10.71 -1.11
C ALA A 203 -14.20 11.76 -1.01
N TYR A 204 -13.03 11.49 -1.61
CA TYR A 204 -11.91 12.41 -1.77
C TYR A 204 -10.92 11.84 -2.81
N VAL A 205 -9.84 12.59 -3.05
CA VAL A 205 -8.84 12.31 -4.06
C VAL A 205 -7.45 12.21 -3.43
N HIS A 206 -6.65 11.23 -3.85
CA HIS A 206 -5.23 11.15 -3.55
C HIS A 206 -4.40 11.77 -4.65
N VAL A 207 -3.33 12.44 -4.23
CA VAL A 207 -2.29 13.01 -5.08
C VAL A 207 -0.96 12.63 -4.46
N ALA A 208 -0.13 11.93 -5.23
CA ALA A 208 1.22 11.56 -4.84
C ALA A 208 2.21 11.86 -5.97
N GLY A 209 3.50 11.79 -5.66
CA GLY A 209 4.56 11.80 -6.66
C GLY A 209 5.18 10.43 -6.87
N GLY A 210 5.75 10.27 -8.06
CA GLY A 210 6.40 9.04 -8.49
C GLY A 210 7.62 9.33 -9.35
N VAL A 211 8.28 8.28 -9.80
CA VAL A 211 9.49 8.38 -10.62
C VAL A 211 9.48 7.33 -11.72
N GLU A 212 9.93 7.71 -12.91
CA GLU A 212 10.19 6.75 -13.98
C GLU A 212 11.58 6.14 -13.80
N LYS A 213 11.65 4.81 -13.84
CA LYS A 213 12.91 4.07 -13.84
C LYS A 213 12.83 2.94 -14.86
N ASP A 214 13.86 2.84 -15.70
CA ASP A 214 13.98 1.77 -16.70
C ASP A 214 12.73 1.66 -17.62
N GLY A 215 12.08 2.78 -17.96
CA GLY A 215 10.88 2.82 -18.80
C GLY A 215 9.58 2.40 -18.08
N VAL A 216 9.61 2.29 -16.75
CA VAL A 216 8.47 1.94 -15.91
C VAL A 216 8.23 3.05 -14.91
N TRP A 217 6.99 3.55 -14.82
CA TRP A 217 6.62 4.48 -13.77
C TRP A 217 6.43 3.74 -12.45
N HIS A 218 7.20 4.16 -11.45
CA HIS A 218 7.09 3.67 -10.08
C HIS A 218 6.35 4.70 -9.25
N ASP A 219 5.16 4.32 -8.84
CA ASP A 219 4.38 5.07 -7.87
C ASP A 219 4.92 4.77 -6.48
N THR A 220 5.83 5.63 -6.04
CA THR A 220 6.64 5.40 -4.82
C THR A 220 6.11 6.15 -3.63
N HIS A 221 5.29 7.18 -3.87
CA HIS A 221 4.84 8.14 -2.86
C HIS A 221 6.01 8.71 -2.06
N ALA A 222 7.20 8.75 -2.66
CA ALA A 222 8.43 9.22 -2.05
C ALA A 222 8.99 10.46 -2.75
N HIS A 223 8.40 10.83 -3.89
CA HIS A 223 8.87 11.92 -4.73
C HIS A 223 7.84 13.06 -4.74
N PRO A 224 8.27 14.31 -4.99
CA PRO A 224 7.36 15.44 -5.14
C PRO A 224 6.30 15.19 -6.21
N VAL A 225 5.11 15.76 -6.01
CA VAL A 225 4.02 15.73 -6.99
C VAL A 225 4.47 16.33 -8.31
N THR A 226 4.22 15.62 -9.41
CA THR A 226 4.69 15.99 -10.75
C THR A 226 3.62 16.74 -11.54
N ALA A 227 4.05 17.49 -12.57
CA ALA A 227 3.12 18.21 -13.44
C ALA A 227 2.08 17.29 -14.13
N PRO A 228 2.44 16.10 -14.67
CA PRO A 228 1.45 15.17 -15.23
C PRO A 228 0.37 14.73 -14.23
N VAL A 229 0.71 14.50 -12.96
CA VAL A 229 -0.29 14.16 -11.93
C VAL A 229 -1.23 15.35 -11.66
N LEU A 230 -0.69 16.57 -11.61
CA LEU A 230 -1.51 17.79 -11.47
C LEU A 230 -2.40 18.05 -12.70
N GLU A 231 -2.00 17.60 -13.88
CA GLU A 231 -2.84 17.64 -15.09
C GLU A 231 -4.04 16.71 -14.95
N VAL A 232 -3.85 15.46 -14.50
CA VAL A 232 -4.96 14.54 -14.21
C VAL A 232 -5.88 15.11 -13.10
N LEU A 233 -5.31 15.73 -12.06
CA LEU A 233 -6.12 16.43 -11.04
C LEU A 233 -6.94 17.58 -11.64
N THR A 234 -6.36 18.33 -12.57
CA THR A 234 -7.05 19.42 -13.29
C THR A 234 -8.22 18.87 -14.10
N GLU A 235 -8.01 17.75 -14.79
CA GLU A 235 -9.04 17.06 -15.57
C GLU A 235 -10.18 16.54 -14.69
N LEU A 236 -9.88 15.91 -13.56
CA LEU A 236 -10.88 15.50 -12.57
C LEU A 236 -11.65 16.73 -12.07
N ARG A 237 -10.92 17.81 -11.70
CA ARG A 237 -11.52 19.03 -11.18
C ARG A 237 -12.45 19.73 -12.17
N SER A 238 -12.21 19.56 -13.47
CA SER A 238 -13.06 20.10 -14.53
C SER A 238 -14.42 19.40 -14.63
N ARG A 239 -14.51 18.15 -14.17
CA ARG A 239 -15.73 17.31 -14.17
C ARG A 239 -16.50 17.42 -12.85
N VAL A 240 -15.79 17.49 -11.74
CA VAL A 240 -16.36 17.50 -10.39
C VAL A 240 -15.56 18.41 -9.46
N ASP A 241 -16.21 18.98 -8.45
CA ASP A 241 -15.52 19.60 -7.32
C ASP A 241 -15.31 18.55 -6.23
N PRO A 242 -14.12 17.91 -6.14
CA PRO A 242 -13.92 16.81 -5.21
C PRO A 242 -14.14 17.29 -3.77
N PRO A 243 -14.71 16.45 -2.88
CA PRO A 243 -14.95 16.88 -1.51
C PRO A 243 -13.67 17.15 -0.72
N GLY A 244 -12.58 16.45 -1.05
CA GLY A 244 -11.25 16.72 -0.52
C GLY A 244 -10.16 16.20 -1.47
N VAL A 245 -8.95 16.72 -1.29
CA VAL A 245 -7.73 16.26 -1.97
C VAL A 245 -6.63 16.12 -0.93
N LEU A 246 -5.98 14.96 -0.89
CA LEU A 246 -4.93 14.64 0.06
C LEU A 246 -3.59 14.48 -0.66
N LEU A 247 -2.56 15.11 -0.12
CA LEU A 247 -1.18 14.82 -0.49
C LEU A 247 -0.72 13.56 0.24
N GLU A 248 -0.31 12.53 -0.51
CA GLU A 248 0.29 11.33 0.06
C GLU A 248 1.82 11.36 -0.04
N ARG A 249 2.48 11.02 1.07
CA ARG A 249 3.93 10.87 1.20
C ARG A 249 4.19 9.71 2.16
N ASP A 250 4.76 8.62 1.65
CA ASP A 250 5.00 7.39 2.41
C ASP A 250 6.46 7.15 2.81
N GLU A 251 7.38 7.65 2.00
CA GLU A 251 8.82 7.51 2.22
C GLU A 251 9.54 8.80 1.78
N ASP A 252 10.85 8.86 2.02
CA ASP A 252 11.71 10.02 1.68
C ASP A 252 11.10 11.38 2.05
N PHE A 253 10.80 11.51 3.34
CA PHE A 253 10.08 12.65 3.89
C PHE A 253 10.90 13.95 3.80
N PRO A 254 10.45 14.95 3.01
CA PRO A 254 11.16 16.21 2.91
C PRO A 254 10.86 17.12 4.12
N PRO A 255 11.58 18.24 4.29
CA PRO A 255 11.26 19.26 5.29
C PRO A 255 9.82 19.76 5.18
N ALA A 256 9.27 20.26 6.29
CA ALA A 256 7.88 20.71 6.38
C ALA A 256 7.54 21.83 5.37
N GLU A 257 8.51 22.69 5.05
CA GLU A 257 8.35 23.78 4.08
C GLU A 257 8.11 23.26 2.66
N GLU A 258 8.73 22.13 2.30
CA GLU A 258 8.53 21.51 0.99
C GLU A 258 7.13 20.88 0.92
N LEU A 259 6.69 20.18 1.97
CA LEU A 259 5.33 19.64 2.08
C LEU A 259 4.27 20.77 1.99
N ALA A 260 4.51 21.89 2.67
CA ALA A 260 3.64 23.07 2.58
C ALA A 260 3.60 23.64 1.14
N GLY A 261 4.74 23.64 0.46
CA GLY A 261 4.84 24.01 -0.96
C GLY A 261 4.00 23.11 -1.86
N GLU A 262 4.05 21.79 -1.66
CA GLU A 262 3.24 20.82 -2.41
C GLU A 262 1.74 21.02 -2.17
N LEU A 263 1.32 21.22 -0.91
CA LEU A 263 -0.08 21.55 -0.58
C LEU A 263 -0.55 22.85 -1.24
N ALA A 264 0.32 23.87 -1.31
CA ALA A 264 0.05 25.11 -2.01
C ALA A 264 -0.08 24.92 -3.54
N MET A 265 0.74 24.04 -4.14
CA MET A 265 0.62 23.68 -5.56
C MET A 265 -0.73 23.01 -5.84
N ILE A 266 -1.13 22.02 -5.03
CA ILE A 266 -2.44 21.36 -5.15
C ILE A 266 -3.58 22.39 -5.06
N ARG A 267 -3.52 23.30 -4.08
CA ARG A 267 -4.51 24.38 -3.92
C ARG A 267 -4.62 25.25 -5.18
N LYS A 268 -3.48 25.70 -5.69
CA LYS A 268 -3.42 26.53 -6.90
C LYS A 268 -3.98 25.80 -8.13
N THR A 269 -3.70 24.50 -8.28
CA THR A 269 -4.24 23.67 -9.36
C THR A 269 -5.77 23.60 -9.29
N LEU A 270 -6.33 23.34 -8.11
CA LEU A 270 -7.78 23.29 -7.90
C LEU A 270 -8.47 24.65 -8.16
N GLU A 271 -7.83 25.75 -7.77
CA GLU A 271 -8.33 27.11 -8.01
C GLU A 271 -8.25 27.52 -9.50
N ALA A 272 -7.19 27.15 -10.20
CA ALA A 272 -7.03 27.42 -11.62
C ALA A 272 -8.06 26.64 -12.45
N ALA A 273 -8.23 25.35 -12.16
CA ALA A 273 -9.20 24.48 -12.83
C ALA A 273 -10.66 24.94 -12.63
N ARG A 274 -10.98 25.55 -11.47
CA ARG A 274 -12.30 26.19 -11.23
C ARG A 274 -12.62 27.29 -12.25
N ARG A 275 -11.60 28.06 -12.67
CA ARG A 275 -11.77 29.21 -13.57
C ARG A 275 -11.91 28.81 -15.04
N SER A 276 -11.47 27.60 -15.40
CA SER A 276 -11.60 27.04 -16.76
C SER A 276 -12.92 26.32 -17.01
N VAL A 277 -13.76 26.10 -15.98
CA VAL A 277 -15.10 25.51 -16.14
C VAL A 277 -15.97 26.48 -16.93
N ARG A 278 -16.19 26.21 -18.23
CA ARG A 278 -17.26 26.89 -18.98
C ARG A 278 -18.59 26.43 -18.40
N PRO A 279 -19.59 27.33 -18.24
CA PRO A 279 -20.93 26.89 -17.88
C PRO A 279 -21.42 25.95 -18.98
N SER A 280 -21.56 24.66 -18.68
CA SER A 280 -22.16 23.71 -19.59
C SER A 280 -23.68 23.97 -19.63
N GLY A 281 -24.07 24.96 -20.43
CA GLY A 281 -25.35 24.87 -21.12
C GLY A 281 -25.29 23.66 -22.05
N ALA A 282 -26.34 22.86 -22.02
CA ALA A 282 -26.49 21.56 -22.68
C ALA A 282 -25.78 20.39 -21.97
N THR A 283 -26.64 19.50 -21.47
CA THR A 283 -26.44 18.05 -21.48
C THR A 283 -25.61 17.65 -22.71
N ARG A 284 -24.30 17.43 -22.53
CA ARG A 284 -23.60 16.53 -23.43
C ARG A 284 -24.28 15.20 -23.20
N GLY A 285 -25.13 14.83 -24.15
CA GLY A 285 -25.75 13.52 -24.15
C GLY A 285 -24.65 12.51 -23.89
N SER A 286 -24.85 11.69 -22.86
CA SER A 286 -24.15 10.43 -22.69
C SER A 286 -23.95 9.85 -24.08
N ALA A 287 -22.72 9.93 -24.58
CA ALA A 287 -22.30 9.01 -25.59
C ALA A 287 -22.39 7.68 -24.85
N ARG A 288 -23.56 7.04 -24.96
CA ARG A 288 -23.74 5.63 -24.64
C ARG A 288 -22.81 4.90 -25.59
N GLY A 289 -21.51 4.89 -25.28
CA GLY A 289 -20.66 3.77 -25.64
C GLY A 289 -21.48 2.56 -25.22
N SER A 290 -21.86 1.75 -26.21
CA SER A 290 -22.75 0.59 -26.09
C SER A 290 -22.70 0.06 -24.67
N ALA A 291 -23.66 0.47 -23.83
CA ALA A 291 -23.72 0.00 -22.45
C ALA A 291 -23.93 -1.50 -22.59
N ARG A 292 -22.85 -2.28 -22.46
CA ARG A 292 -22.94 -3.71 -22.33
C ARG A 292 -23.94 -3.89 -21.20
N VAL A 293 -25.09 -4.47 -21.52
CA VAL A 293 -26.11 -4.75 -20.52
C VAL A 293 -25.41 -5.58 -19.46
N ALA A 294 -25.22 -4.99 -18.28
CA ALA A 294 -24.55 -5.66 -17.19
C ALA A 294 -25.26 -7.00 -16.96
N PRO A 295 -24.53 -8.13 -17.02
CA PRO A 295 -25.15 -9.40 -16.71
C PRO A 295 -25.72 -9.32 -15.28
N PRO A 296 -26.88 -9.94 -15.03
CA PRO A 296 -27.38 -10.06 -13.66
C PRO A 296 -26.30 -10.73 -12.82
N ALA A 297 -26.17 -10.32 -11.55
CA ALA A 297 -25.19 -10.91 -10.63
C ALA A 297 -25.31 -12.44 -10.69
N GLY A 298 -24.21 -13.10 -11.05
CA GLY A 298 -24.15 -14.55 -11.24
C GLY A 298 -24.16 -15.29 -9.90
N ASP A 299 -24.14 -16.63 -9.96
CA ASP A 299 -23.82 -17.43 -8.77
C ASP A 299 -22.39 -17.08 -8.32
N THR A 300 -22.29 -16.34 -7.21
CA THR A 300 -21.01 -15.87 -6.70
C THR A 300 -20.12 -17.02 -6.23
N THR A 301 -20.65 -18.21 -5.99
CA THR A 301 -19.87 -19.39 -5.61
C THR A 301 -18.93 -19.81 -6.72
N ASP A 302 -19.46 -20.03 -7.92
CA ASP A 302 -18.69 -20.45 -9.10
C ASP A 302 -17.69 -19.36 -9.53
N ALA A 303 -18.13 -18.09 -9.50
CA ALA A 303 -17.27 -16.95 -9.78
C ALA A 303 -16.09 -16.87 -8.80
N ARG A 304 -16.34 -17.13 -7.51
CA ARG A 304 -15.34 -17.14 -6.45
C ARG A 304 -14.32 -18.25 -6.64
N GLU A 305 -14.73 -19.47 -7.00
CA GLU A 305 -13.80 -20.57 -7.28
C GLU A 305 -12.87 -20.26 -8.46
N ARG A 306 -13.41 -19.72 -9.56
CA ARG A 306 -12.60 -19.30 -10.73
C ARG A 306 -11.61 -18.20 -10.38
N LEU A 307 -12.08 -17.17 -9.66
CA LEU A 307 -11.23 -16.08 -9.19
C LEU A 307 -10.12 -16.58 -8.26
N ALA A 308 -10.45 -17.52 -7.35
CA ALA A 308 -9.48 -18.07 -6.41
C ALA A 308 -8.35 -18.80 -7.13
N GLY A 309 -8.66 -19.62 -8.13
CA GLY A 309 -7.65 -20.29 -8.96
C GLY A 309 -6.76 -19.30 -9.71
N ALA A 310 -7.35 -18.29 -10.35
CA ALA A 310 -6.63 -17.28 -11.11
C ALA A 310 -5.68 -16.44 -10.24
N GLN A 311 -6.16 -15.94 -9.10
CA GLN A 311 -5.35 -15.18 -8.14
C GLN A 311 -4.25 -16.04 -7.50
N ALA A 312 -4.54 -17.31 -7.18
CA ALA A 312 -3.53 -18.22 -6.63
C ALA A 312 -2.40 -18.48 -7.63
N GLY A 313 -2.73 -18.69 -8.91
CA GLY A 313 -1.75 -18.87 -9.98
C GLY A 313 -0.85 -17.65 -10.16
N LEU A 314 -1.44 -16.46 -10.27
CA LEU A 314 -0.69 -15.21 -10.37
C LEU A 314 0.22 -15.00 -9.15
N LEU A 315 -0.32 -15.10 -7.93
CA LEU A 315 0.47 -14.86 -6.72
C LEU A 315 1.60 -15.88 -6.58
N ALA A 316 1.36 -17.16 -6.87
CA ALA A 316 2.40 -18.19 -6.85
C ALA A 316 3.55 -17.87 -7.82
N SER A 317 3.28 -17.34 -9.02
CA SER A 317 4.33 -16.93 -9.95
C SER A 317 5.14 -15.73 -9.42
N LEU A 318 4.49 -14.81 -8.72
CA LEU A 318 5.12 -13.59 -8.22
C LEU A 318 6.02 -13.83 -7.00
N VAL A 319 5.61 -14.72 -6.08
CA VAL A 319 6.30 -14.88 -4.78
C VAL A 319 6.85 -16.27 -4.52
N ALA A 320 6.44 -17.30 -5.25
CA ALA A 320 6.82 -18.69 -4.99
C ALA A 320 7.53 -19.38 -6.18
N GLY A 321 7.90 -18.64 -7.22
CA GLY A 321 8.65 -19.15 -8.36
C GLY A 321 7.86 -20.12 -9.26
N ALA A 322 6.53 -20.12 -9.18
CA ALA A 322 5.70 -20.88 -10.10
C ALA A 322 5.81 -20.31 -11.53
N PRO A 323 5.52 -21.11 -12.57
CA PRO A 323 5.49 -20.61 -13.94
C PRO A 323 4.51 -19.45 -14.12
N VAL A 324 4.83 -18.54 -15.04
CA VAL A 324 3.95 -17.44 -15.45
C VAL A 324 2.64 -18.01 -16.00
N PRO A 325 1.46 -17.61 -15.46
CA PRO A 325 0.17 -18.04 -16.00
C PRO A 325 -0.02 -17.57 -17.45
N ALA A 326 -0.80 -18.31 -18.23
CA ALA A 326 -1.07 -17.98 -19.62
C ALA A 326 -1.66 -16.57 -19.78
N GLY A 327 -1.27 -15.87 -20.84
CA GLY A 327 -1.77 -14.52 -21.17
C GLY A 327 -1.06 -13.37 -20.46
N PHE A 328 -0.30 -13.62 -19.40
CA PHE A 328 0.47 -12.57 -18.73
C PHE A 328 1.80 -12.26 -19.44
N ASP A 329 2.19 -10.98 -19.37
CA ASP A 329 3.52 -10.52 -19.76
C ASP A 329 4.55 -10.94 -18.70
N ALA A 330 5.46 -11.85 -19.10
CA ALA A 330 6.49 -12.39 -18.22
C ALA A 330 7.52 -11.34 -17.77
N GLU A 331 7.83 -10.34 -18.60
CA GLU A 331 8.78 -9.28 -18.25
C GLU A 331 8.17 -8.38 -17.17
N ARG A 332 6.92 -7.96 -17.35
CA ARG A 332 6.17 -7.15 -16.37
C ARG A 332 5.97 -7.89 -15.05
N LEU A 333 5.68 -9.19 -15.10
CA LEU A 333 5.63 -10.02 -13.88
C LEU A 333 6.99 -10.11 -13.18
N GLY A 334 8.08 -10.19 -13.95
CA GLY A 334 9.43 -10.12 -13.39
C GLY A 334 9.72 -8.81 -12.68
N VAL A 335 9.26 -7.68 -13.24
CA VAL A 335 9.35 -6.35 -12.59
C VAL A 335 8.53 -6.34 -11.29
N GLN A 336 7.28 -6.78 -11.33
CA GLN A 336 6.41 -6.86 -10.16
C GLN A 336 7.00 -7.74 -9.05
N SER A 337 7.52 -8.92 -9.39
CA SER A 337 8.14 -9.84 -8.43
C SER A 337 9.35 -9.19 -7.72
N ARG A 338 10.23 -8.51 -8.48
CA ARG A 338 11.36 -7.77 -7.91
C ARG A 338 10.91 -6.62 -7.02
N ALA A 339 9.86 -5.89 -7.40
CA ALA A 339 9.30 -4.81 -6.60
C ALA A 339 8.73 -5.33 -5.26
N LEU A 340 8.00 -6.44 -5.28
CA LEU A 340 7.50 -7.11 -4.07
C LEU A 340 8.64 -7.57 -3.16
N ALA A 341 9.69 -8.19 -3.72
CA ALA A 341 10.86 -8.62 -2.95
C ALA A 341 11.61 -7.43 -2.32
N ALA A 342 11.75 -6.31 -3.05
CA ALA A 342 12.37 -5.09 -2.54
C ALA A 342 11.54 -4.45 -1.41
N LYS A 343 10.21 -4.41 -1.56
CA LYS A 343 9.31 -3.89 -0.53
C LYS A 343 9.35 -4.76 0.72
N ARG A 344 9.31 -6.09 0.55
CA ARG A 344 9.49 -7.06 1.64
C ARG A 344 10.81 -6.85 2.38
N ALA A 345 11.92 -6.62 1.66
CA ALA A 345 13.21 -6.30 2.27
C ALA A 345 13.15 -5.01 3.11
N GLY A 346 12.46 -3.98 2.63
CA GLY A 346 12.24 -2.72 3.35
C GLY A 346 11.42 -2.91 4.62
N ILE A 347 10.31 -3.66 4.55
CA ILE A 347 9.47 -3.94 5.72
C ILE A 347 10.22 -4.78 6.76
N VAL A 348 10.97 -5.81 6.33
CA VAL A 348 11.83 -6.60 7.25
C VAL A 348 12.88 -5.71 7.91
N ALA A 349 13.46 -4.74 7.20
CA ALA A 349 14.40 -3.79 7.78
C ALA A 349 13.73 -2.89 8.84
N LYS A 350 12.47 -2.45 8.64
CA LYS A 350 11.71 -1.69 9.64
C LYS A 350 11.39 -2.53 10.89
N VAL A 351 11.05 -3.81 10.71
CA VAL A 351 10.68 -4.73 11.80
C VAL A 351 11.90 -5.30 12.54
N ALA A 352 13.04 -5.41 11.88
CA ALA A 352 14.29 -5.94 12.39
C ALA A 352 15.48 -5.05 11.96
N PRO A 353 15.58 -3.82 12.50
CA PRO A 353 16.57 -2.83 12.07
C PRO A 353 18.02 -3.26 12.29
N GLU A 354 18.26 -4.20 13.21
CA GLU A 354 19.61 -4.71 13.43
C GLU A 354 20.12 -5.56 12.27
N LEU A 355 19.26 -6.10 11.40
CA LEU A 355 19.70 -6.90 10.25
C LEU A 355 20.48 -6.04 9.23
N PRO A 356 19.94 -4.89 8.77
CA PRO A 356 20.75 -3.91 8.02
C PRO A 356 22.02 -3.47 8.73
N GLU A 357 22.00 -3.25 10.05
CA GLU A 357 23.19 -2.84 10.82
C GLU A 357 24.26 -3.95 10.92
N ILE A 358 23.85 -5.21 10.89
CA ILE A 358 24.75 -6.37 10.94
C ILE A 358 25.35 -6.65 9.56
N LEU A 359 24.52 -6.62 8.53
CA LEU A 359 24.90 -7.01 7.17
C LEU A 359 25.43 -5.83 6.33
N GLY A 360 25.21 -4.60 6.77
CA GLY A 360 25.63 -3.38 6.09
C GLY A 360 25.10 -3.32 4.65
N PRO A 361 25.91 -2.86 3.68
CA PRO A 361 25.54 -2.82 2.27
C PRO A 361 25.12 -4.18 1.67
N GLY A 362 25.52 -5.29 2.31
CA GLY A 362 25.18 -6.65 1.88
C GLY A 362 23.72 -7.04 2.17
N TYR A 363 23.00 -6.32 3.04
CA TYR A 363 21.64 -6.65 3.44
C TYR A 363 20.69 -6.79 2.24
N ARG A 364 20.56 -5.73 1.42
CA ARG A 364 19.58 -5.71 0.31
C ARG A 364 19.87 -6.80 -0.72
N PRO A 365 21.09 -6.93 -1.27
CA PRO A 365 21.39 -8.00 -2.23
C PRO A 365 21.16 -9.40 -1.66
N ALA A 366 21.51 -9.64 -0.39
CA ALA A 366 21.31 -10.94 0.25
C ALA A 366 19.82 -11.25 0.45
N PHE A 367 19.02 -10.25 0.85
CA PHE A 367 17.58 -10.44 1.02
C PHE A 367 16.88 -10.72 -0.31
N LEU A 368 17.24 -10.02 -1.38
CA LEU A 368 16.65 -10.26 -2.70
C LEU A 368 16.93 -11.68 -3.21
N ARG A 369 18.17 -12.20 -3.02
CA ARG A 369 18.50 -13.61 -3.32
C ARG A 369 17.72 -14.61 -2.46
N TYR A 370 17.52 -14.27 -1.18
CA TYR A 370 16.70 -15.09 -0.28
C TYR A 370 15.23 -15.14 -0.73
N ALA A 371 14.66 -14.01 -1.12
CA ALA A 371 13.27 -13.88 -1.49
C ALA A 371 12.95 -14.49 -2.87
N GLU A 372 13.95 -14.68 -3.73
CA GLU A 372 13.78 -15.25 -5.07
C GLU A 372 13.14 -16.64 -5.00
N GLY A 373 11.91 -16.74 -5.54
CA GLY A 373 11.11 -17.96 -5.53
C GLY A 373 10.66 -18.45 -4.13
N ARG A 374 10.85 -17.65 -3.08
CA ARG A 374 10.46 -18.02 -1.71
C ARG A 374 9.35 -17.12 -1.20
N PRO A 375 8.15 -17.65 -0.88
CA PRO A 375 7.08 -16.82 -0.38
C PRO A 375 7.42 -16.24 1.01
N PRO A 376 6.79 -15.11 1.40
CA PRO A 376 6.88 -14.61 2.77
C PRO A 376 6.52 -15.68 3.79
N ALA A 377 7.32 -15.80 4.85
CA ALA A 377 6.90 -16.54 6.04
C ALA A 377 5.68 -15.85 6.68
N SER A 378 4.95 -16.56 7.55
CA SER A 378 3.79 -15.99 8.25
C SER A 378 4.19 -14.81 9.15
N GLY A 379 4.10 -13.60 8.61
CA GLY A 379 4.48 -12.34 9.25
C GLY A 379 5.97 -11.98 9.12
N TYR A 380 6.26 -10.68 9.00
CA TYR A 380 7.60 -10.14 8.74
C TYR A 380 8.64 -10.45 9.83
N ARG A 381 8.24 -10.60 11.10
CA ARG A 381 9.17 -11.01 12.18
C ARG A 381 9.68 -12.44 11.98
N ARG A 382 8.79 -13.35 11.58
CA ARG A 382 9.15 -14.75 11.28
C ARG A 382 10.02 -14.80 10.03
N ASP A 383 9.70 -13.94 9.06
CA ASP A 383 10.47 -13.85 7.83
C ASP A 383 11.89 -13.32 8.06
N ALA A 384 12.06 -12.33 8.94
CA ALA A 384 13.37 -11.85 9.37
C ALA A 384 14.20 -12.98 10.00
N LEU A 385 13.58 -13.85 10.80
CA LEU A 385 14.24 -15.02 11.39
C LEU A 385 14.62 -16.07 10.34
N ALA A 386 13.72 -16.37 9.41
CA ALA A 386 13.98 -17.32 8.32
C ALA A 386 15.10 -16.82 7.38
N PHE A 387 15.13 -15.52 7.09
CA PHE A 387 16.21 -14.90 6.34
C PHE A 387 17.56 -15.02 7.07
N ALA A 388 17.61 -14.67 8.36
CA ALA A 388 18.84 -14.79 9.14
C ALA A 388 19.31 -16.25 9.23
N GLU A 389 18.40 -17.20 9.42
CA GLU A 389 18.71 -18.64 9.40
C GLU A 389 19.28 -19.08 8.06
N HIS A 390 18.66 -18.66 6.95
CA HIS A 390 19.12 -18.98 5.60
C HIS A 390 20.57 -18.52 5.36
N LEU A 391 20.93 -17.31 5.79
CA LEU A 391 22.30 -16.83 5.69
C LEU A 391 23.26 -17.67 6.53
N LEU A 392 22.92 -17.94 7.80
CA LEU A 392 23.76 -18.72 8.70
C LEU A 392 24.01 -20.14 8.17
N VAL A 393 22.97 -20.81 7.64
CA VAL A 393 23.07 -22.13 7.00
C VAL A 393 23.94 -22.09 5.75
N SER A 394 23.85 -21.02 4.97
CA SER A 394 24.64 -20.82 3.74
C SER A 394 26.08 -20.34 4.01
N GLY A 395 26.46 -20.16 5.28
CA GLY A 395 27.77 -19.63 5.65
C GLY A 395 27.96 -18.15 5.28
N GLU A 396 26.88 -17.36 5.23
CA GLU A 396 26.89 -15.92 5.06
C GLU A 396 26.59 -15.17 6.38
N PRO A 397 27.06 -13.93 6.56
CA PRO A 397 28.03 -13.23 5.73
C PRO A 397 29.45 -13.81 5.87
N ALA A 398 30.32 -13.56 4.89
CA ALA A 398 31.73 -13.98 4.92
C ALA A 398 32.52 -13.37 6.09
N ASP A 399 32.13 -12.17 6.55
CA ASP A 399 32.73 -11.54 7.72
C ASP A 399 32.36 -12.27 9.02
N ASP A 400 33.36 -12.78 9.72
CA ASP A 400 33.20 -13.56 10.95
C ASP A 400 32.58 -12.75 12.09
N ALA A 401 32.85 -11.44 12.17
CA ALA A 401 32.28 -10.59 13.22
C ALA A 401 30.78 -10.38 13.00
N ALA A 402 30.36 -10.05 11.78
CA ALA A 402 28.98 -9.95 11.37
C ALA A 402 28.25 -11.29 11.54
N ARG A 403 28.87 -12.42 11.16
CA ARG A 403 28.28 -13.75 11.35
C ARG A 403 28.04 -14.09 12.82
N ARG A 404 28.98 -13.74 13.72
CA ARG A 404 28.77 -13.88 15.18
C ARG A 404 27.62 -13.01 15.68
N ARG A 405 27.54 -11.74 15.23
CA ARG A 405 26.43 -10.83 15.58
C ARG A 405 25.09 -11.37 15.08
N LEU A 406 25.03 -11.86 13.85
CA LEU A 406 23.83 -12.46 13.24
C LEU A 406 23.39 -13.72 14.00
N THR A 407 24.33 -14.60 14.32
CA THR A 407 24.08 -15.82 15.13
C THR A 407 23.46 -15.45 16.46
N HIS A 408 24.02 -14.43 17.13
CA HIS A 408 23.49 -13.96 18.40
C HIS A 408 22.08 -13.37 18.27
N TRP A 409 21.88 -12.51 17.28
CA TRP A 409 20.57 -11.91 17.00
C TRP A 409 19.50 -12.98 16.75
N TRP A 410 19.83 -14.02 15.99
CA TRP A 410 18.93 -15.13 15.67
C TRP A 410 18.64 -16.00 16.91
N GLN A 411 19.66 -16.44 17.65
CA GLN A 411 19.48 -17.25 18.87
C GLN A 411 18.60 -16.56 19.92
N ASP A 412 18.74 -15.24 20.06
CA ASP A 412 18.00 -14.45 21.06
C ASP A 412 16.51 -14.36 20.76
N ARG A 413 16.11 -14.55 19.50
CA ARG A 413 14.73 -14.39 19.01
C ARG A 413 14.08 -15.71 18.58
N ALA A 414 14.87 -16.70 18.16
CA ALA A 414 14.40 -18.03 17.79
C ALA A 414 14.08 -18.91 19.03
N ALA A 415 14.63 -18.58 20.21
CA ALA A 415 14.40 -19.35 21.41
C ALA A 415 12.94 -19.25 21.90
N ALA A 416 12.31 -20.39 22.20
CA ALA A 416 10.95 -20.49 22.71
C ALA A 416 10.72 -19.83 24.09
N ARG A 417 11.79 -19.36 24.76
CA ARG A 417 11.73 -18.59 26.01
C ARG A 417 12.72 -17.42 25.95
N PRO A 418 12.32 -16.21 26.35
CA PRO A 418 13.24 -15.08 26.42
C PRO A 418 14.40 -15.40 27.38
N PRO A 419 15.65 -15.02 27.05
CA PRO A 419 16.79 -15.27 27.93
C PRO A 419 16.57 -14.57 29.28
N ARG A 420 16.95 -15.24 30.38
CA ARG A 420 16.83 -14.71 31.76
C ARG A 420 17.53 -13.34 31.85
N ARG A 421 17.04 -12.43 32.72
CA ARG A 421 17.61 -11.08 32.89
C ARG A 421 19.13 -11.07 33.09
N THR A 422 19.65 -12.06 33.82
CA THR A 422 21.10 -12.25 34.03
C THR A 422 21.85 -12.53 32.73
N THR A 423 21.29 -13.34 31.85
CA THR A 423 21.83 -13.63 30.52
C THR A 423 21.84 -12.39 29.63
N ARG A 424 20.78 -11.56 29.70
CA ARG A 424 20.73 -10.27 28.98
C ARG A 424 21.80 -9.28 29.48
N LEU A 425 22.00 -9.17 30.79
CA LEU A 425 23.00 -8.28 31.39
C LEU A 425 24.44 -8.73 31.06
N VAL A 426 24.72 -10.03 31.14
CA VAL A 426 26.04 -10.59 30.76
C VAL A 426 26.31 -10.39 29.26
N ARG A 427 25.27 -10.45 28.41
CA ARG A 427 25.39 -10.20 26.97
C ARG A 427 25.59 -8.73 26.64
N ALA A 428 24.87 -7.82 27.30
CA ALA A 428 25.06 -6.37 27.18
C ALA A 428 26.48 -5.96 27.61
N ALA A 429 26.99 -6.54 28.71
CA ALA A 429 28.37 -6.31 29.15
C ALA A 429 29.38 -6.83 28.11
N ARG A 430 29.18 -8.03 27.54
CA ARG A 430 30.06 -8.58 26.49
C ARG A 430 30.05 -7.74 25.21
N ALA A 431 28.89 -7.24 24.79
CA ALA A 431 28.76 -6.35 23.63
C ALA A 431 29.54 -5.04 23.82
N ALA A 432 29.48 -4.46 25.02
CA ALA A 432 30.25 -3.27 25.39
C ALA A 432 31.78 -3.53 25.43
N PHE A 433 32.21 -4.72 25.85
CA PHE A 433 33.64 -5.08 25.81
C PHE A 433 34.15 -5.32 24.38
N THR A 434 33.34 -5.87 23.47
CA THR A 434 33.73 -6.03 22.06
C THR A 434 33.84 -4.72 21.31
N THR A 435 33.01 -3.71 21.60
CA THR A 435 33.14 -2.37 20.99
C THR A 435 34.35 -1.61 21.52
N SER A 436 34.70 -1.74 22.80
CA SER A 436 35.91 -1.13 23.37
C SER A 436 37.22 -1.74 22.84
N THR A 437 37.23 -3.04 22.51
CA THR A 437 38.45 -3.71 22.03
C THR A 437 38.79 -3.31 20.58
N THR A 438 37.78 -2.98 19.76
CA THR A 438 37.97 -2.47 18.39
C THR A 438 38.47 -1.02 18.38
N ALA A 439 38.07 -0.20 19.36
CA ALA A 439 38.54 1.18 19.51
C ALA A 439 40.00 1.29 20.01
N LEU A 440 40.51 0.29 20.74
CA LEU A 440 41.89 0.28 21.24
C LEU A 440 42.93 -0.24 20.23
N ARG A 441 42.50 -0.92 19.15
CA ARG A 441 43.42 -1.38 18.09
C ARG A 441 43.67 -0.36 16.98
N SER A 442 42.88 0.71 16.88
CA SER A 442 43.11 1.81 15.92
C SER A 442 44.05 2.90 16.45
N SER A 443 44.39 2.90 17.75
CA SER A 443 45.21 3.96 18.37
C SER A 443 46.69 3.60 18.59
N SER A 444 47.19 2.45 18.11
CA SER A 444 48.59 2.03 18.31
C SER A 444 49.41 1.88 17.01
N GLY A 445 48.93 2.43 15.89
CA GLY A 445 49.64 2.43 14.60
C GLY A 445 50.23 3.80 14.26
N GLY A 446 51.17 4.28 15.07
CA GLY A 446 51.87 5.54 14.79
C GLY A 446 53.02 5.76 15.75
N ASN A 447 54.21 5.28 15.38
CA ASN A 447 55.49 5.99 15.39
C ASN A 447 56.67 4.99 15.45
N ARG A 448 57.19 4.61 14.28
CA ARG A 448 58.62 4.40 13.97
C ARG A 448 58.80 4.04 12.51
#